data_AF-A0A926L1N7-F1
#
_entry.id   AF-A0A926L1N7-F1
#
_cell.length_a   1.000
_cell.length_b   1.000
_cell.length_c   1.000
_cell.angle_alpha   90.00
_cell.angle_beta   90.00
_cell.angle_gamma   90.00
#
_symmetry.space_group_name_H-M   'P 1'
#
loop_
_entity.id
_entity.type
_entity.pdbx_description
1 polymer ?
#
loop_
_entity_poly.entity_id
_entity_poly.type
_entity_poly.pdbx_seq_one_letter_code
_entity_poly.pdbx_strand_id
1 'polypeptide(L)'
;MSEPTRRLTLLTAAALLAQSAAAARAVAGTPATTDRTTDRATAVLSPPDRRRRIVARANRALTKPTPYRLTRNGTTYLSKPRGDHNHLGGKNLNAYNDFNGRPWSGHFAAAMWNKRGLPSGHQSARRWRTGVGSRFHPYDPRTRPQPGDVLVWSDTDDERSGHVAVVVAVRGGTVITVEGDTGPGGDSVTRRFHQWTDRTNSRFPGPHLAAKDFRGFTTPG
;
A
#
# COMPACT_ATOMS: atom_id res chain seq x y z
N MET A 1 -3.88 -65.03 -6.00
CA MET A 1 -2.60 -65.35 -5.34
C MET A 1 -1.48 -64.97 -6.28
N SER A 2 -0.46 -64.29 -5.72
CA SER A 2 0.88 -64.01 -6.27
C SER A 2 1.02 -62.83 -7.25
N GLU A 3 1.35 -61.67 -6.65
CA GLU A 3 2.18 -60.62 -7.25
C GLU A 3 3.61 -61.13 -7.53
N PRO A 4 4.33 -60.50 -8.48
CA PRO A 4 5.78 -60.41 -8.40
C PRO A 4 6.25 -58.94 -8.32
N THR A 5 6.77 -58.64 -7.14
CA THR A 5 7.82 -57.70 -6.73
C THR A 5 8.66 -57.09 -7.88
N ARG A 6 8.56 -55.77 -8.07
CA ARG A 6 9.57 -54.99 -8.80
C ARG A 6 10.53 -54.31 -7.81
N ARG A 7 11.81 -54.67 -7.94
CA ARG A 7 12.94 -54.23 -7.13
C ARG A 7 13.24 -52.74 -7.35
N LEU A 8 13.50 -52.02 -6.25
CA LEU A 8 14.17 -50.72 -6.24
C LEU A 8 15.65 -50.90 -6.60
N THR A 9 16.16 -50.02 -7.46
CA THR A 9 17.61 -49.81 -7.65
C THR A 9 17.95 -48.41 -7.19
N LEU A 10 18.60 -48.31 -6.03
CA LEU A 10 19.26 -47.10 -5.54
C LEU A 10 20.62 -46.97 -6.24
N LEU A 11 20.86 -45.84 -6.89
CA LEU A 11 22.20 -45.42 -7.33
C LEU A 11 22.58 -44.18 -6.51
N THR A 12 23.39 -44.42 -5.49
CA THR A 12 24.09 -43.40 -4.72
C THR A 12 25.50 -43.30 -5.28
N ALA A 13 25.90 -42.13 -5.78
CA ALA A 13 27.30 -41.81 -6.05
C ALA A 13 27.60 -40.45 -5.40
N ALA A 14 28.50 -40.50 -4.41
CA ALA A 14 29.08 -39.37 -3.70
C ALA A 14 30.38 -38.92 -4.40
N ALA A 15 30.98 -37.86 -3.82
CA ALA A 15 32.32 -37.29 -4.08
C ALA A 15 32.38 -36.18 -5.16
N LEU A 16 33.13 -35.07 -5.03
CA LEU A 16 34.13 -34.68 -4.03
C LEU A 16 34.36 -33.14 -4.04
N LEU A 17 34.77 -32.66 -2.88
CA LEU A 17 35.48 -31.42 -2.48
C LEU A 17 36.13 -30.51 -3.54
N ALA A 18 36.01 -29.19 -3.33
CA ALA A 18 37.11 -28.25 -3.48
C ALA A 18 36.98 -27.08 -2.50
N GLN A 19 37.96 -26.97 -1.61
CA GLN A 19 38.20 -25.86 -0.68
C GLN A 19 38.90 -24.72 -1.42
N SER A 20 38.60 -23.47 -1.03
CA SER A 20 39.62 -22.42 -0.98
C SER A 20 39.23 -21.39 0.08
N ALA A 21 39.87 -21.50 1.24
CA ALA A 21 39.86 -20.49 2.28
C ALA A 21 40.95 -19.46 1.94
N ALA A 22 40.56 -18.24 1.57
CA ALA A 22 41.46 -17.10 1.54
C ALA A 22 41.39 -16.38 2.89
N ALA A 23 42.48 -16.44 3.64
CA ALA A 23 42.68 -15.69 4.87
C ALA A 23 42.93 -14.21 4.54
N ALA A 24 42.15 -13.32 5.14
CA ALA A 24 42.51 -11.90 5.26
C ALA A 24 42.43 -11.51 6.73
N ARG A 25 43.59 -11.19 7.31
CA ARG A 25 43.69 -10.48 8.60
C ARG A 25 43.48 -8.99 8.33
N ALA A 26 42.54 -8.36 9.04
CA ALA A 26 42.57 -6.94 9.30
C ALA A 26 41.87 -6.61 10.64
N VAL A 27 42.74 -6.41 11.64
CA VAL A 27 42.72 -5.45 12.75
C VAL A 27 41.35 -5.06 13.36
N ALA A 28 41.21 -5.43 14.63
CA ALA A 28 40.20 -4.90 15.54
C ALA A 28 40.39 -3.40 15.78
N GLY A 29 39.30 -2.64 15.68
CA GLY A 29 39.24 -1.25 16.07
C GLY A 29 37.78 -0.82 16.27
N THR A 30 37.35 -0.71 17.52
CA THR A 30 36.24 0.17 17.92
C THR A 30 36.72 0.86 19.19
N PRO A 31 36.54 2.19 19.30
CA PRO A 31 35.32 2.66 19.95
C PRO A 31 34.66 3.90 19.32
N ALA A 32 33.34 3.93 19.45
CA ALA A 32 32.48 5.05 19.87
C ALA A 32 32.48 6.41 19.11
N THR A 33 31.32 6.63 18.46
CA THR A 33 30.38 7.75 18.71
C THR A 33 30.66 9.14 18.09
N THR A 34 29.59 9.61 17.42
CA THR A 34 29.23 10.98 17.00
C THR A 34 30.10 11.68 15.94
N ASP A 35 29.56 11.84 14.73
CA ASP A 35 28.99 13.17 14.39
C ASP A 35 27.99 13.11 13.22
N ARG A 36 27.06 14.07 13.29
CA ARG A 36 25.86 14.38 12.50
C ARG A 36 25.78 13.87 11.06
N THR A 37 24.76 13.07 10.77
CA THR A 37 24.10 13.05 9.44
C THR A 37 22.83 13.89 9.50
N THR A 38 23.01 15.21 9.48
CA THR A 38 21.96 16.15 9.05
C THR A 38 22.49 16.89 7.83
N ASP A 39 22.18 16.38 6.64
CA ASP A 39 21.54 17.23 5.64
C ASP A 39 20.86 16.43 4.53
N ARG A 40 19.56 16.29 4.72
CA ARG A 40 18.47 16.55 3.77
C ARG A 40 18.88 16.82 2.31
N ALA A 41 19.39 15.82 1.61
CA ALA A 41 19.26 15.79 0.15
C ALA A 41 17.79 15.50 -0.18
N THR A 42 17.06 16.52 -0.64
CA THR A 42 15.88 16.39 -1.49
C THR A 42 16.27 15.78 -2.84
N ALA A 43 16.88 14.59 -2.83
CA ALA A 43 17.08 13.83 -4.04
C ALA A 43 15.70 13.54 -4.64
N VAL A 44 15.48 14.01 -5.87
CA VAL A 44 14.33 13.62 -6.68
C VAL A 44 14.50 12.13 -6.92
N LEU A 45 13.77 11.32 -6.16
CA LEU A 45 13.82 9.87 -6.31
C LEU A 45 13.39 9.50 -7.72
N SER A 46 14.10 8.52 -8.30
CA SER A 46 13.67 7.88 -9.54
C SER A 46 12.21 7.40 -9.40
N PRO A 47 11.41 7.38 -10.48
CA PRO A 47 10.04 6.88 -10.40
C PRO A 47 9.93 5.46 -9.78
N PRO A 48 10.80 4.49 -10.12
CA PRO A 48 10.79 3.18 -9.46
C PRO A 48 11.04 3.24 -7.95
N ASP A 49 12.01 4.03 -7.48
CA ASP A 49 12.28 4.21 -6.04
C ASP A 49 11.11 4.83 -5.29
N ARG A 50 10.47 5.83 -5.92
CA ARG A 50 9.31 6.51 -5.36
C ARG A 50 8.16 5.54 -5.15
N ARG A 51 7.82 4.76 -6.17
CA ARG A 51 6.80 3.70 -6.11
C ARG A 51 7.09 2.69 -5.02
N ARG A 52 8.32 2.16 -4.96
CA ARG A 52 8.75 1.21 -3.90
C ARG A 52 8.53 1.78 -2.49
N ARG A 53 8.87 3.06 -2.26
CA ARG A 53 8.67 3.69 -0.94
C ARG A 53 7.21 3.94 -0.60
N ILE A 54 6.36 4.26 -1.59
CA ILE A 54 4.91 4.35 -1.39
C ILE A 54 4.36 3.00 -0.93
N VAL A 55 4.71 1.93 -1.64
CA VAL A 55 4.30 0.56 -1.31
C VAL A 55 4.80 0.14 0.07
N ALA A 56 6.05 0.43 0.41
CA ALA A 56 6.62 0.12 1.72
C ALA A 56 5.89 0.84 2.86
N ARG A 57 5.56 2.13 2.69
CA ARG A 57 4.77 2.88 3.68
C ARG A 57 3.37 2.30 3.85
N ALA A 58 2.71 1.97 2.73
CA ALA A 58 1.37 1.40 2.74
C ALA A 58 1.33 0.03 3.44
N ASN A 59 2.26 -0.87 3.11
CA ASN A 59 2.37 -2.15 3.81
C ASN A 59 2.74 -1.99 5.29
N ARG A 60 3.59 -1.01 5.63
CA ARG A 60 3.91 -0.73 7.04
C ARG A 60 2.72 -0.21 7.83
N ALA A 61 1.80 0.52 7.21
CA ALA A 61 0.59 1.01 7.88
C ALA A 61 -0.32 -0.13 8.37
N LEU A 62 -0.27 -1.29 7.73
CA LEU A 62 -1.00 -2.48 8.16
C LEU A 62 -0.45 -3.11 9.44
N THR A 63 0.85 -2.96 9.72
CA THR A 63 1.54 -3.72 10.77
C THR A 63 2.11 -2.84 11.87
N LYS A 64 2.19 -1.52 11.66
CA LYS A 64 2.69 -0.58 12.66
C LYS A 64 1.56 -0.10 13.57
N PRO A 65 1.71 -0.24 14.91
CA PRO A 65 0.85 0.47 15.86
C PRO A 65 0.77 1.96 15.51
N THR A 66 -0.45 2.46 15.39
CA THR A 66 -0.76 3.81 14.92
C THR A 66 -1.57 4.55 15.98
N PRO A 67 -1.21 5.81 16.29
CA PRO A 67 -1.96 6.61 17.25
C PRO A 67 -3.40 6.90 16.81
N TYR A 68 -4.35 6.77 17.75
CA TYR A 68 -5.75 7.14 17.58
C TYR A 68 -6.37 7.65 18.90
N ARG A 69 -7.55 8.28 18.83
CA ARG A 69 -8.32 8.76 20.00
C ARG A 69 -9.77 8.28 19.90
N LEU A 70 -10.41 8.15 21.07
CA LEU A 70 -11.85 7.85 21.15
C LEU A 70 -12.71 9.12 21.27
N THR A 71 -12.10 10.25 21.63
CA THR A 71 -12.73 11.58 21.69
C THR A 71 -11.72 12.65 21.25
N ARG A 72 -12.19 13.81 20.75
CA ARG A 72 -11.33 14.83 20.11
C ARG A 72 -10.16 15.29 20.98
N ASN A 73 -10.41 15.49 22.27
CA ASN A 73 -9.42 15.94 23.27
C ASN A 73 -9.03 14.82 24.25
N GLY A 74 -9.33 13.56 23.91
CA GLY A 74 -9.09 12.43 24.79
C GLY A 74 -7.67 11.87 24.70
N THR A 75 -7.44 10.85 25.52
CA THR A 75 -6.21 10.05 25.53
C THR A 75 -5.90 9.50 24.15
N THR A 76 -4.61 9.54 23.78
CA THR A 76 -4.11 8.91 22.56
C THR A 76 -3.72 7.47 22.86
N TYR A 77 -4.35 6.54 22.15
CA TYR A 77 -4.09 5.10 22.21
C TYR A 77 -3.23 4.68 21.02
N LEU A 78 -2.57 3.54 21.13
CA LEU A 78 -1.92 2.88 20.00
C LEU A 78 -2.79 1.71 19.52
N SER A 79 -2.97 1.61 18.21
CA SER A 79 -3.65 0.48 17.60
C SER A 79 -2.90 -0.83 17.81
N LYS A 80 -3.61 -1.95 17.67
CA LYS A 80 -3.06 -3.31 17.75
C LYS A 80 -3.29 -4.00 16.41
N PRO A 81 -2.37 -3.85 15.44
CA PRO A 81 -2.55 -4.42 14.12
C PRO A 81 -2.63 -5.95 14.16
N ARG A 82 -3.44 -6.54 13.27
CA ARG A 82 -3.67 -7.98 13.16
C ARG A 82 -3.73 -8.38 11.69
N GLY A 83 -2.69 -9.07 11.22
CA GLY A 83 -2.58 -9.50 9.84
C GLY A 83 -2.69 -8.32 8.86
N ASP A 84 -3.68 -8.39 7.97
CA ASP A 84 -3.95 -7.40 6.93
C ASP A 84 -4.92 -6.28 7.37
N HIS A 85 -5.04 -6.05 8.67
CA HIS A 85 -5.97 -5.08 9.24
C HIS A 85 -5.40 -4.35 10.46
N ASN A 86 -5.61 -3.04 10.51
CA ASN A 86 -5.21 -2.17 11.61
C ASN A 86 -6.36 -1.23 11.99
N HIS A 87 -7.11 -1.60 13.03
CA HIS A 87 -8.26 -0.84 13.51
C HIS A 87 -7.84 0.37 14.38
N LEU A 88 -8.44 1.54 14.14
CA LEU A 88 -8.07 2.82 14.75
C LEU A 88 -9.18 3.43 15.62
N GLY A 89 -10.08 2.60 16.15
CA GLY A 89 -11.00 3.00 17.24
C GLY A 89 -12.38 3.49 16.80
N GLY A 90 -12.68 3.52 15.50
CA GLY A 90 -14.04 3.74 14.98
C GLY A 90 -14.54 5.19 15.06
N LYS A 91 -13.63 6.17 15.22
CA LYS A 91 -14.00 7.58 15.44
C LYS A 91 -13.41 8.51 14.40
N ASN A 92 -12.59 8.00 13.48
CA ASN A 92 -11.83 8.78 12.51
C ASN A 92 -10.97 9.84 13.20
N LEU A 93 -10.47 9.54 14.39
CA LEU A 93 -9.56 10.41 15.14
C LEU A 93 -8.19 9.71 15.19
N ASN A 94 -7.44 9.76 14.10
CA ASN A 94 -6.18 9.04 13.99
C ASN A 94 -5.05 9.90 13.41
N ALA A 95 -3.83 9.38 13.49
CA ALA A 95 -2.64 10.11 13.07
C ALA A 95 -2.60 10.43 11.56
N TYR A 96 -3.39 9.77 10.71
CA TYR A 96 -3.39 10.06 9.27
C TYR A 96 -4.18 11.33 8.93
N ASN A 97 -5.22 11.66 9.69
CA ASN A 97 -6.07 12.83 9.47
C ASN A 97 -5.96 13.87 10.58
N ASP A 98 -4.82 13.89 11.29
CA ASP A 98 -4.54 14.83 12.36
C ASP A 98 -5.64 14.87 13.45
N PHE A 99 -6.26 13.71 13.72
CA PHE A 99 -7.32 13.54 14.71
C PHE A 99 -8.54 14.46 14.49
N ASN A 100 -8.91 14.75 13.23
CA ASN A 100 -9.97 15.71 12.93
C ASN A 100 -11.41 15.14 12.93
N GLY A 101 -11.58 13.81 12.96
CA GLY A 101 -12.89 13.13 12.99
C GLY A 101 -13.54 12.96 11.61
N ARG A 102 -12.85 13.32 10.53
CA ARG A 102 -13.37 13.30 9.15
C ARG A 102 -12.93 12.03 8.40
N PRO A 103 -13.68 11.61 7.37
CA PRO A 103 -13.21 10.60 6.42
C PRO A 103 -11.78 10.87 5.94
N TRP A 104 -10.98 9.82 5.79
CA TRP A 104 -9.53 9.94 5.73
C TRP A 104 -8.82 9.05 4.71
N SER A 105 -9.54 8.41 3.79
CA SER A 105 -8.91 7.66 2.68
C SER A 105 -7.96 8.55 1.85
N GLY A 106 -8.35 9.79 1.57
CA GLY A 106 -7.51 10.78 0.88
C GLY A 106 -6.27 11.22 1.67
N HIS A 107 -6.44 11.43 2.97
CA HIS A 107 -5.33 11.74 3.89
C HIS A 107 -4.33 10.57 3.98
N PHE A 108 -4.84 9.34 4.03
CA PHE A 108 -4.01 8.13 4.02
C PHE A 108 -3.19 8.02 2.73
N ALA A 109 -3.82 8.15 1.56
CA ALA A 109 -3.13 8.11 0.27
C ALA A 109 -2.05 9.21 0.19
N ALA A 110 -2.36 10.42 0.66
CA ALA A 110 -1.41 11.51 0.74
C ALA A 110 -0.20 11.21 1.65
N ALA A 111 -0.43 10.60 2.81
CA ALA A 111 0.63 10.15 3.70
C ALA A 111 1.52 9.08 3.03
N MET A 112 0.93 8.15 2.26
CA MET A 112 1.69 7.13 1.53
C MET A 112 2.51 7.74 0.39
N TRP A 113 2.05 8.83 -0.22
CA TRP A 113 2.83 9.63 -1.17
C TRP A 113 3.82 10.59 -0.52
N ASN A 114 3.98 10.52 0.81
CA ASN A 114 4.84 11.42 1.58
C ASN A 114 4.53 12.91 1.34
N LYS A 115 3.25 13.22 1.14
CA LYS A 115 2.72 14.55 0.86
C LYS A 115 3.32 15.24 -0.38
N ARG A 116 3.76 14.49 -1.40
CA ARG A 116 4.31 15.02 -2.65
C ARG A 116 3.39 14.74 -3.84
N GLY A 117 3.35 15.67 -4.80
CA GLY A 117 2.54 15.52 -6.02
C GLY A 117 1.04 15.39 -5.76
N LEU A 118 0.55 15.88 -4.62
CA LEU A 118 -0.84 15.79 -4.24
C LEU A 118 -1.69 16.81 -5.00
N PRO A 119 -2.96 16.51 -5.31
CA PRO A 119 -3.90 17.53 -5.72
C PRO A 119 -4.18 18.50 -4.54
N SER A 120 -4.51 19.75 -4.85
CA SER A 120 -5.14 20.64 -3.87
C SER A 120 -6.45 20.02 -3.40
N GLY A 121 -6.68 19.97 -2.09
CA GLY A 121 -7.84 19.29 -1.51
C GLY A 121 -7.76 17.76 -1.50
N HIS A 122 -6.56 17.18 -1.40
CA HIS A 122 -6.28 15.74 -1.39
C HIS A 122 -7.11 14.88 -0.41
N GLN A 123 -7.76 15.48 0.58
CA GLN A 123 -8.74 14.78 1.41
C GLN A 123 -9.93 14.23 0.60
N SER A 124 -10.26 14.84 -0.53
CA SER A 124 -11.37 14.46 -1.40
C SER A 124 -10.93 13.50 -2.50
N ALA A 125 -11.61 12.36 -2.64
CA ALA A 125 -11.40 11.42 -3.75
C ALA A 125 -11.57 12.08 -5.13
N ARG A 126 -12.52 13.01 -5.29
CA ARG A 126 -12.72 13.76 -6.54
C ARG A 126 -11.47 14.56 -6.93
N ARG A 127 -10.73 15.09 -5.96
CA ARG A 127 -9.50 15.85 -6.24
C ARG A 127 -8.36 14.97 -6.72
N TRP A 128 -8.32 13.70 -6.34
CA TRP A 128 -7.41 12.72 -6.95
C TRP A 128 -7.72 12.46 -8.42
N ARG A 129 -8.99 12.52 -8.82
CA ARG A 129 -9.37 12.47 -10.25
C ARG A 129 -9.04 13.75 -11.01
N THR A 130 -9.40 14.90 -10.44
CA THR A 130 -9.48 16.17 -11.19
C THR A 130 -8.31 17.12 -10.97
N GLY A 131 -7.63 17.03 -9.83
CA GLY A 131 -6.60 18.00 -9.41
C GLY A 131 -5.16 17.59 -9.72
N VAL A 132 -4.96 16.50 -10.45
CA VAL A 132 -3.64 15.90 -10.73
C VAL A 132 -3.21 16.00 -12.20
N GLY A 133 -4.10 16.50 -13.07
CA GLY A 133 -3.85 16.69 -14.50
C GLY A 133 -3.64 15.37 -15.24
N SER A 134 -2.62 15.35 -16.11
CA SER A 134 -2.28 14.19 -16.96
C SER A 134 -1.86 12.92 -16.21
N ARG A 135 -1.71 12.99 -14.88
CA ARG A 135 -1.41 11.83 -14.03
C ARG A 135 -2.63 10.99 -13.69
N PHE A 136 -3.84 11.49 -13.97
CA PHE A 136 -5.05 10.69 -13.85
C PHE A 136 -5.26 9.91 -15.15
N HIS A 137 -5.51 8.62 -15.00
CA HIS A 137 -5.82 7.70 -16.07
C HIS A 137 -7.26 7.19 -15.86
N PRO A 138 -8.21 7.56 -16.75
CA PRO A 138 -9.54 6.97 -16.74
C PRO A 138 -9.46 5.45 -16.81
N TYR A 139 -10.45 4.79 -16.22
CA TYR A 139 -10.50 3.33 -16.29
C TYR A 139 -10.53 2.85 -17.76
N ASP A 140 -9.60 1.95 -18.06
CA ASP A 140 -9.56 1.17 -19.28
C ASP A 140 -9.23 -0.29 -18.87
N PRO A 141 -10.01 -1.30 -19.29
CA PRO A 141 -9.73 -2.70 -18.96
C PRO A 141 -8.34 -3.18 -19.42
N ARG A 142 -7.76 -2.55 -20.46
CA ARG A 142 -6.44 -2.86 -21.03
C ARG A 142 -5.31 -2.13 -20.34
N THR A 143 -5.60 -1.03 -19.63
CA THR A 143 -4.58 -0.23 -18.94
C THR A 143 -4.65 -0.49 -17.45
N ARG A 144 -3.62 -1.12 -16.89
CA ARG A 144 -3.56 -1.47 -15.47
C ARG A 144 -2.76 -0.45 -14.67
N PRO A 145 -3.13 -0.23 -13.39
CA PRO A 145 -2.31 0.55 -12.48
C PRO A 145 -1.01 -0.19 -12.17
N GLN A 146 -0.05 0.53 -11.62
CA GLN A 146 1.20 0.02 -11.10
C GLN A 146 1.25 0.16 -9.56
N PRO A 147 2.08 -0.64 -8.87
CA PRO A 147 2.36 -0.42 -7.45
C PRO A 147 2.79 1.04 -7.19
N GLY A 148 2.17 1.66 -6.19
CA GLY A 148 2.33 3.07 -5.84
C GLY A 148 1.25 4.00 -6.40
N ASP A 149 0.44 3.56 -7.36
CA ASP A 149 -0.70 4.34 -7.86
C ASP A 149 -1.83 4.42 -6.83
N VAL A 150 -2.76 5.34 -7.06
CA VAL A 150 -3.97 5.53 -6.25
C VAL A 150 -5.21 5.24 -7.08
N LEU A 151 -5.97 4.23 -6.72
CA LEU A 151 -7.30 3.95 -7.28
C LEU A 151 -8.30 4.99 -6.79
N VAL A 152 -9.26 5.37 -7.64
CA VAL A 152 -10.26 6.40 -7.33
C VAL A 152 -11.67 5.89 -7.61
N TRP A 153 -12.52 5.94 -6.59
CA TRP A 153 -13.98 5.77 -6.70
C TRP A 153 -14.70 7.07 -6.35
N SER A 154 -15.77 7.39 -7.09
CA SER A 154 -16.63 8.53 -6.77
C SER A 154 -18.06 8.29 -7.23
N ASP A 155 -19.01 8.73 -6.41
CA ASP A 155 -20.42 8.34 -6.50
C ASP A 155 -21.20 9.35 -7.38
N THR A 156 -20.69 10.59 -7.49
CA THR A 156 -21.18 11.70 -8.34
C THR A 156 -20.03 12.73 -8.53
N ASP A 157 -20.29 13.89 -9.16
CA ASP A 157 -19.38 15.05 -9.13
C ASP A 157 -19.32 15.76 -7.76
N ASP A 158 -20.02 15.27 -6.73
CA ASP A 158 -19.91 15.77 -5.35
C ASP A 158 -18.52 15.47 -4.75
N GLU A 159 -17.91 16.50 -4.17
CA GLU A 159 -16.59 16.46 -3.54
C GLU A 159 -16.55 15.61 -2.26
N ARG A 160 -17.70 15.33 -1.65
CA ARG A 160 -17.81 14.65 -0.35
C ARG A 160 -17.98 13.13 -0.47
N SER A 161 -18.32 12.62 -1.65
CA SER A 161 -18.63 11.21 -1.89
C SER A 161 -17.56 10.52 -2.75
N GLY A 162 -16.77 9.63 -2.14
CA GLY A 162 -15.83 8.80 -2.88
C GLY A 162 -14.87 8.03 -1.98
N HIS A 163 -13.91 7.35 -2.59
CA HIS A 163 -12.87 6.60 -1.89
C HIS A 163 -11.59 6.59 -2.71
N VAL A 164 -10.45 6.47 -2.04
CA VAL A 164 -9.17 6.23 -2.70
C VAL A 164 -8.40 5.12 -2.01
N ALA A 165 -7.64 4.36 -2.80
CA ALA A 165 -6.87 3.23 -2.30
C ALA A 165 -5.47 3.18 -2.93
N VAL A 166 -4.45 2.86 -2.14
CA VAL A 166 -3.06 2.80 -2.62
C VAL A 166 -2.78 1.41 -3.16
N VAL A 167 -2.38 1.30 -4.43
CA VAL A 167 -2.00 0.04 -5.06
C VAL A 167 -0.65 -0.41 -4.52
N VAL A 168 -0.59 -1.65 -4.01
CA VAL A 168 0.64 -2.24 -3.47
C VAL A 168 1.15 -3.42 -4.28
N ALA A 169 0.30 -4.06 -5.07
CA ALA A 169 0.68 -5.08 -6.04
C ALA A 169 -0.38 -5.24 -7.13
N VAL A 170 0.02 -5.76 -8.28
CA VAL A 170 -0.89 -6.23 -9.33
C VAL A 170 -0.44 -7.63 -9.73
N ARG A 171 -1.36 -8.60 -9.69
CA ARG A 171 -1.08 -10.02 -9.94
C ARG A 171 -2.17 -10.60 -10.83
N GLY A 172 -1.83 -10.92 -12.08
CA GLY A 172 -2.85 -11.28 -13.07
C GLY A 172 -3.95 -10.22 -13.10
N GLY A 173 -5.22 -10.63 -13.14
CA GLY A 173 -6.37 -9.72 -13.11
C GLY A 173 -6.65 -9.06 -11.75
N THR A 174 -5.88 -9.32 -10.71
CA THR A 174 -6.14 -8.78 -9.36
C THR A 174 -5.23 -7.61 -9.02
N VAL A 175 -5.83 -6.48 -8.63
CA VAL A 175 -5.15 -5.32 -8.04
C VAL A 175 -5.27 -5.40 -6.53
N ILE A 176 -4.13 -5.39 -5.84
CA ILE A 176 -4.05 -5.46 -4.38
C ILE A 176 -3.79 -4.05 -3.87
N THR A 177 -4.62 -3.59 -2.94
CA THR A 177 -4.54 -2.26 -2.35
C THR A 177 -4.31 -2.33 -0.85
N VAL A 178 -3.78 -1.25 -0.29
CA VAL A 178 -3.93 -0.90 1.12
C VAL A 178 -4.70 0.40 1.18
N GLU A 179 -5.74 0.42 2.00
CA GLU A 179 -6.70 1.52 2.05
C GLU A 179 -6.86 1.97 3.49
N GLY A 180 -6.96 3.29 3.70
CA GLY A 180 -7.40 3.87 4.96
C GLY A 180 -8.91 4.13 4.93
N ASP A 181 -9.49 4.41 6.09
CA ASP A 181 -10.91 4.73 6.25
C ASP A 181 -11.83 3.64 5.68
N THR A 182 -11.48 2.38 5.99
CA THR A 182 -12.15 1.19 5.47
C THR A 182 -12.29 0.12 6.56
N GLY A 183 -13.01 -0.96 6.23
CA GLY A 183 -13.21 -2.11 7.13
C GLY A 183 -14.34 -1.92 8.15
N PRO A 184 -14.51 -2.87 9.09
CA PRO A 184 -15.56 -2.80 10.10
C PRO A 184 -15.45 -1.51 10.93
N GLY A 185 -16.55 -0.73 11.00
CA GLY A 185 -16.60 0.54 11.71
C GLY A 185 -15.93 1.73 11.02
N GLY A 186 -15.49 1.58 9.76
CA GLY A 186 -15.03 2.69 8.91
C GLY A 186 -13.64 3.28 9.24
N ASP A 187 -13.05 2.98 10.40
CA ASP A 187 -11.81 3.62 10.87
C ASP A 187 -10.66 2.60 10.97
N SER A 188 -10.21 2.08 9.83
CA SER A 188 -9.10 1.13 9.80
C SER A 188 -8.23 1.28 8.56
N VAL A 189 -6.97 0.81 8.65
CA VAL A 189 -6.15 0.49 7.49
C VAL A 189 -6.34 -0.99 7.15
N THR A 190 -6.71 -1.33 5.91
CA THR A 190 -6.97 -2.72 5.51
C THR A 190 -6.41 -3.03 4.13
N ARG A 191 -5.94 -4.27 3.92
CA ARG A 191 -5.61 -4.77 2.58
C ARG A 191 -6.88 -5.21 1.86
N ARG A 192 -7.02 -4.85 0.58
CA ARG A 192 -8.13 -5.31 -0.26
C ARG A 192 -7.65 -5.86 -1.59
N PHE A 193 -8.51 -6.66 -2.20
CA PHE A 193 -8.27 -7.35 -3.46
C PHE A 193 -9.40 -6.98 -4.42
N HIS A 194 -9.02 -6.34 -5.51
CA HIS A 194 -9.94 -5.81 -6.50
C HIS A 194 -9.73 -6.52 -7.84
N GLN A 195 -10.81 -6.98 -8.45
CA GLN A 195 -10.74 -7.55 -9.79
C GLN A 195 -10.71 -6.45 -10.84
N TRP A 196 -9.71 -6.49 -11.72
CA TRP A 196 -9.59 -5.63 -12.90
C TRP A 196 -10.30 -6.29 -14.08
N THR A 197 -11.63 -6.24 -14.05
CA THR A 197 -12.48 -6.90 -15.04
C THR A 197 -13.22 -5.89 -15.88
N ASP A 198 -13.27 -6.15 -17.18
CA ASP A 198 -14.21 -5.49 -18.08
C ASP A 198 -15.59 -6.07 -17.82
N ARG A 199 -16.44 -5.32 -17.13
CA ARG A 199 -17.86 -5.63 -17.04
C ARG A 199 -18.55 -4.74 -18.06
N THR A 200 -18.42 -5.09 -19.34
CA THR A 200 -18.99 -4.37 -20.48
C THR A 200 -20.49 -4.09 -20.35
N ASN A 201 -21.20 -4.84 -19.50
CA ASN A 201 -22.63 -4.66 -19.19
C ASN A 201 -22.93 -4.11 -17.79
N SER A 202 -21.93 -3.69 -17.00
CA SER A 202 -22.20 -2.96 -15.75
C SER A 202 -22.16 -1.46 -16.00
N ARG A 203 -23.07 -0.74 -15.35
CA ARG A 203 -23.10 0.73 -15.31
C ARG A 203 -21.76 1.33 -14.82
N PHE A 204 -20.95 0.52 -14.13
CA PHE A 204 -19.67 0.89 -13.52
C PHE A 204 -18.63 -0.23 -13.73
N PRO A 205 -17.80 -0.17 -14.78
CA PRO A 205 -16.78 -1.19 -15.05
C PRO A 205 -15.55 -1.02 -14.15
N GLY A 206 -14.74 -2.08 -13.98
CA GLY A 206 -13.56 -2.10 -13.12
C GLY A 206 -13.81 -2.53 -11.65
N PRO A 207 -12.85 -2.25 -10.74
CA PRO A 207 -12.95 -2.55 -9.31
C PRO A 207 -14.26 -2.11 -8.65
N HIS A 208 -15.02 -3.06 -8.09
CA HIS A 208 -16.27 -2.73 -7.42
C HIS A 208 -16.06 -2.28 -5.97
N LEU A 209 -16.76 -1.21 -5.58
CA LEU A 209 -16.95 -0.79 -4.20
C LEU A 209 -18.42 -0.41 -4.02
N ALA A 210 -19.06 -0.93 -2.97
CA ALA A 210 -20.49 -0.73 -2.77
C ALA A 210 -20.85 0.77 -2.74
N ALA A 211 -21.91 1.14 -3.48
CA ALA A 211 -22.41 2.50 -3.64
C ALA A 211 -21.41 3.51 -4.24
N LYS A 212 -20.32 3.06 -4.88
CA LYS A 212 -19.33 3.95 -5.52
C LYS A 212 -18.94 3.47 -6.92
N ASP A 213 -18.72 4.43 -7.81
CA ASP A 213 -18.32 4.12 -9.18
C ASP A 213 -16.81 4.22 -9.29
N PHE A 214 -16.19 3.20 -9.88
CA PHE A 214 -14.77 3.28 -10.20
C PHE A 214 -14.53 4.26 -11.34
N ARG A 215 -13.52 5.13 -11.19
CA ARG A 215 -13.19 6.16 -12.18
C ARG A 215 -11.89 5.89 -12.91
N GLY A 216 -10.94 5.24 -12.26
CA GLY A 216 -9.59 5.06 -12.78
C GLY A 216 -8.53 5.15 -11.68
N PHE A 217 -7.31 5.51 -12.06
CA PHE A 217 -6.19 5.58 -11.13
C PHE A 217 -5.30 6.79 -11.39
N THR A 218 -4.56 7.20 -10.36
CA THR A 218 -3.61 8.31 -10.41
C THR A 218 -2.20 7.83 -10.18
N THR A 219 -1.27 8.29 -11.02
CA THR A 219 0.15 8.00 -10.88
C THR A 219 0.87 9.05 -10.03
N PRO A 220 1.84 8.66 -9.19
CA PRO A 220 2.68 9.62 -8.49
C PRO A 220 3.47 10.43 -9.52
N GLY A 221 3.42 11.77 -9.39
CA GLY A 221 4.38 12.65 -10.07
C GLY A 221 5.75 12.51 -9.47
#